data_AF-A0A9W8UST4-F1
#
_entry.id   AF-A0A9W8UST4-F1
#
_cell.length_a   1.000
_cell.length_b   1.000
_cell.length_c   1.000
_cell.angle_alpha   90.00
_cell.angle_beta   90.00
_cell.angle_gamma   90.00
#
_symmetry.space_group_name_H-M   'P 1'
#
loop_
_entity.id
_entity.type
_entity.pdbx_description
1 polymer ?
#
loop_
_entity_poly.entity_id
_entity_poly.type
_entity_poly.pdbx_seq_one_letter_code
_entity_poly.pdbx_strand_id
1 'polypeptide(L)'
;KADALLPSAGDAGANAGTVVKAVLEHPEKTKGKIVPVGAEHIPVTTALEAWEKVTGKSAIYGEVSDAHFEKTFGPRRTEMVNQLRFSEQFPQWNALFPERTATIDQIIGNEGGLGSIKKRAGLEQLISGYEWKQGSI
;
A
#
# COMPACT_ATOMS: atom_id res chain seq x y z
N LYS A 1 -13.87 5.02 -1.03
CA LYS A 1 -14.84 4.00 -0.59
C LYS A 1 -14.28 3.21 0.60
N ALA A 2 -15.15 2.61 1.43
CA ALA A 2 -14.74 1.90 2.66
C ALA A 2 -13.97 0.60 2.37
N ASP A 3 -14.37 -0.10 1.31
CA ASP A 3 -13.81 -1.36 0.82
C ASP A 3 -12.69 -1.17 -0.22
N ALA A 4 -12.38 0.08 -0.58
CA ALA A 4 -11.29 0.38 -1.50
C ALA A 4 -9.95 -0.11 -0.93
N LEU A 5 -9.14 -0.73 -1.79
CA LEU A 5 -7.81 -1.20 -1.42
C LEU A 5 -6.83 -0.02 -1.34
N LEU A 6 -6.32 0.21 -0.15
CA LEU A 6 -5.24 1.14 0.14
C LEU A 6 -3.90 0.43 -0.07
N PRO A 7 -3.06 0.87 -1.04
CA PRO A 7 -1.66 0.44 -1.09
C PRO A 7 -0.94 0.96 0.16
N SER A 8 -0.34 0.05 0.92
CA SER A 8 0.33 0.37 2.18
C SER A 8 1.80 -0.06 2.13
N ALA A 9 2.68 0.85 2.57
CA ALA A 9 4.08 0.56 2.83
C ALA A 9 4.28 -0.24 4.13
N GLY A 10 3.21 -0.53 4.89
CA GLY A 10 3.28 -1.26 6.16
C GLY A 10 4.01 -0.46 7.24
N ASP A 11 4.96 -1.09 7.92
CA ASP A 11 5.89 -0.39 8.82
C ASP A 11 6.89 0.45 8.01
N ALA A 12 6.47 1.65 7.62
CA ALA A 12 7.28 2.54 6.78
C ALA A 12 8.65 2.87 7.41
N GLY A 13 8.77 2.88 8.74
CA GLY A 13 10.03 3.16 9.43
C GLY A 13 11.09 2.07 9.21
N ALA A 14 10.66 0.81 9.06
CA ALA A 14 11.56 -0.32 8.81
C ALA A 14 11.63 -0.67 7.30
N ASN A 15 10.49 -0.68 6.63
CA ASN A 15 10.34 -1.19 5.28
C ASN A 15 11.05 -0.32 4.24
N ALA A 16 11.06 1.01 4.40
CA ALA A 16 11.74 1.90 3.46
C ALA A 16 13.25 1.59 3.39
N GLY A 17 13.92 1.45 4.55
CA GLY A 17 15.33 1.10 4.62
C GLY A 17 15.61 -0.30 4.07
N THR A 18 14.73 -1.26 4.35
CA THR A 18 14.82 -2.63 3.84
C THR A 18 14.77 -2.67 2.31
N VAL A 19 13.84 -1.95 1.70
CA VAL A 19 13.72 -1.88 0.24
C VAL A 19 14.91 -1.15 -0.38
N VAL A 20 15.34 -0.02 0.18
CA VAL A 20 16.51 0.72 -0.34
C VAL A 20 17.76 -0.14 -0.30
N LYS A 21 17.99 -0.87 0.79
CA LYS A 21 19.11 -1.82 0.90
C LYS A 21 19.05 -2.86 -0.22
N ALA A 22 17.90 -3.50 -0.42
CA ALA A 22 17.74 -4.52 -1.45
C ALA A 22 17.90 -3.97 -2.88
N VAL A 23 17.48 -2.72 -3.13
CA VAL A 23 17.72 -2.02 -4.40
C VAL A 23 19.21 -1.87 -4.68
N LEU A 24 20.00 -1.52 -3.67
CA LEU A 24 21.44 -1.34 -3.78
C LEU A 24 22.21 -2.67 -3.90
N GLU A 25 21.71 -3.74 -3.28
CA GLU A 25 22.30 -5.09 -3.32
C GLU A 25 22.00 -5.84 -4.63
N HIS A 26 20.90 -5.49 -5.31
CA HIS A 26 20.45 -6.14 -6.55
C HIS A 26 20.30 -5.18 -7.75
N PRO A 27 21.34 -4.42 -8.13
CA PRO A 27 21.27 -3.45 -9.22
C PRO A 27 20.93 -4.09 -10.58
N GLU A 28 21.27 -5.37 -10.78
CA GLU A 28 20.92 -6.14 -11.97
C GLU A 28 19.40 -6.30 -12.15
N LYS A 29 18.63 -6.23 -11.06
CA LYS A 29 17.17 -6.32 -11.07
C LYS A 29 16.49 -4.97 -11.06
N THR A 30 17.13 -3.95 -10.47
CA THR A 30 16.48 -2.69 -10.07
C THR A 30 16.94 -1.46 -10.84
N LYS A 31 18.13 -1.48 -11.48
CA LYS A 31 18.67 -0.30 -12.16
C LYS A 31 17.73 0.16 -13.29
N GLY A 32 17.34 1.43 -13.24
CA GLY A 32 16.43 2.04 -14.21
C GLY A 32 14.96 1.65 -14.05
N LYS A 33 14.60 0.90 -13.00
CA LYS A 33 13.22 0.51 -12.69
C LYS A 33 12.67 1.28 -11.49
N ILE A 34 11.35 1.32 -11.43
CA ILE A 34 10.57 1.79 -10.28
C ILE A 34 10.45 0.61 -9.30
N VAL A 35 10.75 0.86 -8.03
CA VAL A 35 10.62 -0.15 -6.95
C VAL A 35 9.63 0.35 -5.90
N PRO A 36 8.36 -0.09 -5.97
CA PRO A 36 7.34 0.25 -4.98
C PRO A 36 7.68 -0.29 -3.59
N VAL A 37 7.55 0.54 -2.57
CA VAL A 37 7.50 0.07 -1.17
C VAL A 37 6.06 -0.32 -0.87
N GLY A 38 5.64 -1.50 -1.33
CA GLY A 38 4.30 -2.03 -1.11
C GLY A 38 4.37 -3.30 -0.27
N ALA A 39 3.96 -3.21 1.00
CA ALA A 39 3.88 -4.36 1.90
C ALA A 39 2.55 -5.11 1.74
N GLU A 40 1.46 -4.39 1.47
CA GLU A 40 0.13 -4.96 1.33
C GLU A 40 -0.84 -3.98 0.65
N HIS A 41 -1.93 -4.53 0.13
CA HIS A 41 -3.13 -3.79 -0.27
C HIS A 41 -4.26 -4.21 0.67
N ILE A 42 -4.80 -3.28 1.45
CA ILE A 42 -5.82 -3.57 2.46
C ILE A 42 -7.03 -2.64 2.30
N PRO A 43 -8.25 -3.11 2.59
CA PRO A 43 -9.41 -2.24 2.67
C PRO A 43 -9.17 -1.09 3.66
N VAL A 44 -9.74 0.10 3.38
CA VAL A 44 -9.68 1.24 4.31
C VAL A 44 -10.23 0.86 5.68
N THR A 45 -11.29 0.04 5.74
CA THR A 45 -11.84 -0.49 7.00
C THR A 45 -10.82 -1.31 7.79
N THR A 46 -10.03 -2.17 7.16
CA THR A 46 -8.97 -2.93 7.84
C THR A 46 -7.89 -2.00 8.41
N ALA A 47 -7.56 -0.91 7.70
CA ALA A 47 -6.63 0.10 8.23
C ALA A 47 -7.20 0.83 9.47
N LEU A 48 -8.51 1.12 9.47
CA LEU A 48 -9.20 1.71 10.61
C LEU A 48 -9.25 0.74 11.80
N GLU A 49 -9.62 -0.52 11.60
CA GLU A 49 -9.61 -1.56 12.64
C GLU A 49 -8.22 -1.70 13.26
N ALA A 50 -7.17 -1.69 12.43
CA ALA A 50 -5.80 -1.72 12.91
C ALA A 50 -5.48 -0.49 13.78
N TRP A 51 -5.91 0.70 13.35
CA TRP A 51 -5.73 1.94 14.12
C TRP A 51 -6.48 1.90 15.45
N GLU A 52 -7.72 1.42 15.49
CA GLU A 52 -8.50 1.29 16.72
C GLU A 52 -7.81 0.35 17.71
N LYS A 53 -7.34 -0.81 17.24
CA LYS A 53 -6.63 -1.79 18.07
C LYS A 53 -5.35 -1.23 18.69
N VAL A 54 -4.52 -0.53 17.91
CA VAL A 54 -3.22 -0.03 18.43
C VAL A 54 -3.38 1.22 19.30
N THR A 55 -4.43 2.02 19.09
CA THR A 55 -4.64 3.27 19.85
C THR A 55 -5.62 3.14 21.00
N GLY A 56 -6.47 2.11 21.00
CA GLY A 56 -7.59 1.96 21.92
C GLY A 56 -8.71 3.00 21.72
N LYS A 57 -8.71 3.71 20.59
CA LYS A 57 -9.68 4.76 20.27
C LYS A 57 -10.61 4.30 19.16
N SER A 58 -11.87 4.70 19.22
CA SER A 58 -12.81 4.37 18.15
C SER A 58 -12.57 5.25 16.91
N ALA A 59 -12.72 4.65 15.74
CA ALA A 59 -12.65 5.29 14.44
C ALA A 59 -13.83 4.83 13.57
N ILE A 60 -14.29 5.73 12.72
CA ILE A 60 -15.33 5.44 11.72
C ILE A 60 -14.84 5.87 10.35
N TYR A 61 -15.31 5.17 9.32
CA TYR A 61 -15.11 5.60 7.96
C TYR A 61 -16.05 6.77 7.65
N GLY A 62 -15.50 7.89 7.16
CA GLY A 62 -16.25 9.04 6.68
C GLY A 62 -15.88 9.36 5.23
N GLU A 63 -16.80 9.14 4.29
CA GLU A 63 -16.59 9.54 2.91
C GLU A 63 -16.81 11.06 2.75
N VAL A 64 -15.92 11.70 2.01
CA VAL A 64 -15.97 13.13 1.71
C VAL A 64 -15.87 13.32 0.21
N SER A 65 -16.68 14.22 -0.36
CA SER A 65 -16.62 14.52 -1.79
C SER A 65 -15.35 15.30 -2.15
N ASP A 66 -14.87 15.14 -3.38
CA ASP A 66 -13.68 15.82 -3.88
C ASP A 66 -13.80 17.35 -3.74
N ALA A 67 -14.98 17.90 -4.03
CA ALA A 67 -15.28 19.32 -3.87
C ALA A 67 -15.23 19.79 -2.41
N HIS A 68 -15.68 18.96 -1.46
CA HIS A 68 -15.54 19.28 -0.04
C HIS A 68 -14.07 19.22 0.41
N PHE A 69 -13.33 18.20 -0.02
CA PHE A 69 -11.91 18.09 0.30
C PHE A 69 -11.12 19.29 -0.24
N GLU A 70 -11.37 19.68 -1.49
CA GLU A 70 -10.74 20.85 -2.11
C GLU A 70 -11.10 22.14 -1.37
N LYS A 71 -12.38 22.34 -1.00
CA LYS A 71 -12.81 23.50 -0.23
C LYS A 71 -12.11 23.57 1.14
N THR A 72 -11.91 22.43 1.80
CA THR A 72 -11.28 22.35 3.13
C THR A 72 -9.77 22.53 3.08
N PHE A 73 -9.09 21.89 2.13
CA PHE A 73 -7.62 21.83 2.09
C PHE A 73 -6.99 22.73 1.02
N GLY A 74 -7.80 23.33 0.15
CA GLY A 74 -7.41 24.22 -0.94
C GLY A 74 -7.10 23.47 -2.25
N PRO A 75 -7.09 24.19 -3.39
CA PRO A 75 -6.93 23.62 -4.73
C PRO A 75 -5.59 22.91 -4.95
N ARG A 76 -4.54 23.29 -4.20
CA ARG A 76 -3.22 22.66 -4.28
C ARG A 76 -3.15 21.25 -3.68
N ARG A 77 -4.22 20.79 -3.03
CA ARG A 77 -4.30 19.47 -2.40
C ARG A 77 -5.09 18.46 -3.24
N THR A 78 -5.53 18.85 -4.43
CA THR A 78 -6.22 17.99 -5.41
C THR A 78 -5.36 16.79 -5.86
N GLU A 79 -4.03 16.91 -5.84
CA GLU A 79 -3.14 15.76 -6.10
C GLU A 79 -3.39 14.58 -5.16
N MET A 80 -3.64 14.83 -3.87
CA MET A 80 -3.93 13.77 -2.90
C MET A 80 -5.23 13.04 -3.26
N VAL A 81 -6.26 13.80 -3.64
CA VAL A 81 -7.53 13.23 -4.11
C VAL A 81 -7.29 12.37 -5.35
N ASN A 82 -6.53 12.89 -6.32
CA ASN A 82 -6.21 12.16 -7.55
C ASN A 82 -5.42 10.87 -7.26
N GLN A 83 -4.48 10.89 -6.32
CA GLN A 83 -3.73 9.70 -5.91
C GLN A 83 -4.65 8.62 -5.32
N LEU A 84 -5.61 9.02 -4.47
CA LEU A 84 -6.57 8.10 -3.87
C LEU A 84 -7.54 7.54 -4.94
N ARG A 85 -8.05 8.39 -5.84
CA ARG A 85 -8.92 7.98 -6.94
C ARG A 85 -8.21 7.06 -7.93
N PHE A 86 -6.94 7.33 -8.22
CA PHE A 86 -6.10 6.45 -9.02
C PHE A 86 -5.94 5.07 -8.36
N SER A 87 -5.71 5.02 -7.05
CA SER A 87 -5.59 3.75 -6.31
C SER A 87 -6.91 2.99 -6.25
N GLU A 88 -8.05 3.68 -6.21
CA GLU A 88 -9.39 3.06 -6.32
C GLU A 88 -9.63 2.43 -7.69
N GLN A 89 -9.17 3.07 -8.78
CA GLN A 89 -9.32 2.58 -10.15
C GLN A 89 -8.30 1.49 -10.51
N PHE A 90 -7.09 1.62 -9.97
CA PHE A 90 -5.96 0.75 -10.25
C PHE A 90 -5.36 0.23 -8.93
N PRO A 91 -6.07 -0.67 -8.22
CA PRO A 91 -5.63 -1.17 -6.92
C PRO A 91 -4.31 -1.96 -6.99
N GLN A 92 -3.94 -2.45 -8.18
CA GLN A 92 -2.67 -3.12 -8.45
C GLN A 92 -1.79 -2.29 -9.38
N TRP A 93 -1.60 -1.01 -9.04
CA TRP A 93 -0.86 -0.07 -9.88
C TRP A 93 0.60 -0.50 -10.14
N ASN A 94 1.20 -1.27 -9.23
CA ASN A 94 2.55 -1.83 -9.40
C ASN A 94 2.65 -2.86 -10.54
N ALA A 95 1.53 -3.36 -11.04
CA ALA A 95 1.46 -4.27 -12.17
C ALA A 95 1.14 -3.59 -13.51
N LEU A 96 0.90 -2.26 -13.53
CA LEU A 96 0.52 -1.54 -14.76
C LEU A 96 1.65 -1.42 -15.77
N PHE A 97 2.91 -1.37 -15.31
CA PHE A 97 4.10 -1.19 -16.15
C PHE A 97 5.16 -2.24 -15.77
N PRO A 98 4.88 -3.54 -15.99
CA PRO A 98 5.73 -4.64 -15.50
C PRO A 98 7.16 -4.60 -16.05
N GLU A 99 7.37 -4.00 -17.23
CA GLU A 99 8.69 -3.78 -17.83
C GLU A 99 9.50 -2.67 -17.15
N ARG A 100 8.82 -1.75 -16.45
CA ARG A 100 9.44 -0.61 -15.75
C ARG A 100 9.40 -0.75 -14.23
N THR A 101 8.76 -1.78 -13.70
CA THR A 101 8.57 -1.99 -12.26
C THR A 101 9.23 -3.29 -11.81
N ALA A 102 10.03 -3.23 -10.74
CA ALA A 102 10.50 -4.42 -10.04
C ALA A 102 9.72 -4.57 -8.73
N THR A 103 9.12 -5.74 -8.53
CA THR A 103 8.32 -6.02 -7.33
C THR A 103 9.22 -6.40 -6.15
N ILE A 104 8.70 -6.25 -4.93
CA ILE A 104 9.41 -6.67 -3.72
C ILE A 104 9.77 -8.16 -3.79
N ASP A 105 8.86 -9.02 -4.24
CA ASP A 105 9.12 -10.46 -4.36
C ASP A 105 10.28 -10.76 -5.32
N GLN A 106 10.44 -10.00 -6.40
CA GLN A 106 11.55 -10.18 -7.35
C GLN A 106 12.91 -9.81 -6.74
N ILE A 107 12.92 -8.88 -5.78
CA ILE A 107 14.15 -8.30 -5.21
C ILE A 107 14.52 -9.01 -3.90
N ILE A 108 13.57 -9.12 -2.96
CA ILE A 108 13.78 -9.60 -1.58
C ILE A 108 13.35 -11.07 -1.41
N GLY A 109 12.47 -11.58 -2.28
CA GLY A 109 11.89 -12.91 -2.14
C GLY A 109 10.86 -13.03 -1.01
N ASN A 110 10.25 -14.21 -0.88
CA ASN A 110 9.16 -14.46 0.07
C ASN A 110 9.61 -14.56 1.55
N GLU A 111 10.91 -14.74 1.81
CA GLU A 111 11.44 -15.01 3.15
C GLU A 111 11.81 -13.73 3.94
N GLY A 112 11.95 -12.59 3.25
CA GLY A 112 12.30 -11.29 3.86
C GLY A 112 11.15 -10.29 3.97
N GLY A 113 9.90 -10.78 3.91
CA GLY A 113 8.69 -9.98 3.71
C GLY A 113 8.59 -8.70 4.54
N LEU A 114 8.10 -7.63 3.91
CA LEU A 114 7.91 -6.33 4.53
C LEU A 114 6.94 -6.42 5.72
N GLY A 115 7.20 -5.65 6.78
CA GLY A 115 6.33 -5.61 7.97
C GLY A 115 4.96 -5.06 7.63
N SER A 116 3.88 -5.81 7.89
CA SER A 116 2.50 -5.43 7.58
C SER A 116 1.77 -4.76 8.76
N ILE A 117 0.81 -3.89 8.46
CA ILE A 117 -0.17 -3.34 9.40
C ILE A 117 -0.94 -4.47 10.05
N LYS A 118 -1.39 -5.46 9.25
CA LYS A 118 -2.15 -6.61 9.77
C LYS A 118 -1.41 -7.36 10.86
N LYS A 119 -0.13 -7.70 10.64
CA LYS A 119 0.69 -8.39 11.64
C LYS A 119 0.94 -7.52 12.87
N ARG A 120 1.23 -6.23 12.66
CA ARG A 120 1.50 -5.30 13.78
C ARG A 120 0.28 -5.08 14.68
N ALA A 121 -0.93 -5.15 14.12
CA ALA A 121 -2.17 -4.95 14.84
C ALA A 121 -2.81 -6.26 15.37
N GLY A 122 -2.16 -7.42 15.23
CA GLY A 122 -2.76 -8.70 15.62
C GLY A 122 -4.02 -9.03 14.79
N LEU A 123 -3.94 -8.79 13.49
CA LEU A 123 -4.98 -9.04 12.48
C LEU A 123 -4.51 -10.10 11.47
N GLU A 124 -3.67 -11.04 11.90
CA GLU A 124 -3.08 -12.07 11.04
C GLU A 124 -4.12 -12.97 10.38
N GLN A 125 -5.28 -13.16 11.03
CA GLN A 125 -6.42 -13.87 10.45
C GLN A 125 -6.95 -13.22 9.15
N LEU A 126 -6.65 -11.94 8.91
CA LEU A 126 -6.99 -11.21 7.68
C LEU A 126 -5.87 -11.29 6.62
N ILE A 127 -4.78 -12.01 6.89
CA ILE A 127 -3.68 -12.21 5.93
C ILE A 127 -4.07 -13.21 4.83
N SER A 128 -4.94 -14.19 5.12
CA SER A 128 -5.31 -15.26 4.18
C SER A 128 -6.48 -14.94 3.24
N GLY A 129 -7.07 -13.74 3.31
CA GLY A 129 -8.29 -13.40 2.55
C GLY A 129 -8.07 -12.91 1.11
N TYR A 130 -6.83 -12.59 0.73
CA TYR A 130 -6.47 -12.15 -0.62
C TYR A 130 -5.34 -13.05 -1.13
N GLU A 131 -5.71 -14.24 -1.60
CA GLU A 131 -4.79 -15.04 -2.40
C GLU A 131 -4.47 -14.28 -3.70
N TRP A 132 -3.17 -14.07 -3.93
CA TRP A 132 -2.62 -13.55 -5.16
C TRP A 132 -3.00 -14.48 -6.32
N LYS A 133 -4.10 -14.18 -7.01
CA LYS A 133 -4.28 -14.69 -8.37
C LYS A 133 -3.32 -13.93 -9.25
N GLN A 134 -2.20 -14.55 -9.61
CA GLN A 134 -1.44 -14.16 -10.79
C GLN A 134 -2.40 -14.13 -11.97
N GLY A 135 -2.85 -12.92 -12.33
CA GLY A 135 -3.55 -12.69 -13.57
C GLY A 135 -2.53 -12.74 -14.70
N SER A 136 -2.51 -13.86 -15.42
CA SER A 136 -1.95 -13.94 -16.76
C SER A 136 -2.57 -12.83 -17.61
N ILE A 137 -1.72 -11.96 -18.18
CA ILE A 137 -2.08 -11.18 -19.36
C ILE A 137 -2.06 -12.13 -20.56
#